data_AF-A0A3A8LQF6-F1
#
_entry.id   AF-A0A3A8LQF6-F1
#
_cell.length_a   1.000
_cell.length_b   1.000
_cell.length_c   1.000
_cell.angle_alpha   90.00
_cell.angle_beta   90.00
_cell.angle_gamma   90.00
#
_symmetry.space_group_name_H-M   'P 1'
#
loop_
_entity.id
_entity.type
_entity.pdbx_description
1 polymer ?
#
loop_
_entity_poly.entity_id
_entity_poly.type
_entity_poly.pdbx_seq_one_letter_code
_entity_poly.pdbx_strand_id
1 'polypeptide(L)'
;DTPHSVWLGMMEGYSLLSGHLVRRYGNRVNPDAHPAGVIATGTLGPVYAEAFASDVLSARLMGAEVALDVQHVLLGRPPVPGRYTLALSAVHDGGRVGGTSKPLTLAHLDATAVVLRRGRKGQRVEA
;
A
#
# COMPACT_ATOMS: atom_id res chain seq x y z
N ASP A 1 -13.17 -8.00 -6.34
CA ASP A 1 -12.57 -9.30 -6.02
C ASP A 1 -11.48 -9.68 -7.00
N THR A 2 -10.26 -9.24 -6.71
CA THR A 2 -9.04 -9.96 -7.12
C THR A 2 -8.40 -10.40 -5.81
N PRO A 3 -8.66 -11.65 -5.35
CA PRO A 3 -8.51 -11.97 -3.94
C PRO A 3 -7.03 -11.97 -3.51
N HIS A 4 -6.13 -12.32 -4.42
CA HIS A 4 -4.69 -12.22 -4.26
C HIS A 4 -4.11 -11.99 -5.64
N SER A 5 -3.16 -11.06 -5.77
CA SER A 5 -2.49 -10.82 -7.05
C SER A 5 -0.98 -10.75 -6.84
N VAL A 6 -0.25 -11.32 -7.79
CA VAL A 6 1.19 -11.15 -7.91
C VAL A 6 1.46 -10.58 -9.28
N TRP A 7 2.21 -9.49 -9.31
CA TRP A 7 2.62 -8.85 -10.55
C TRP A 7 4.14 -8.76 -10.60
N LEU A 8 4.69 -9.00 -11.80
CA LEU A 8 6.12 -8.98 -12.10
C LEU A 8 6.33 -8.10 -13.33
N GLY A 9 7.22 -7.11 -13.25
CA GLY A 9 7.54 -6.29 -14.41
C GLY A 9 8.14 -4.92 -14.10
N MET A 10 7.97 -3.99 -15.04
CA MET A 10 8.50 -2.62 -14.99
C MET A 10 7.61 -1.67 -14.16
N MET A 11 8.15 -1.02 -13.13
CA MET A 11 7.39 -0.12 -12.24
C MET A 11 7.66 1.36 -12.57
N GLU A 12 6.68 2.07 -13.13
CA GLU A 12 6.82 3.50 -13.48
C GLU A 12 6.27 4.47 -12.42
N GLY A 13 5.57 3.97 -11.40
CA GLY A 13 4.99 4.79 -10.34
C GLY A 13 4.13 3.96 -9.41
N TYR A 14 4.75 3.29 -8.44
CA TYR A 14 4.05 2.51 -7.43
C TYR A 14 3.95 3.27 -6.10
N SER A 15 2.83 3.08 -5.42
CA SER A 15 2.61 3.50 -4.05
C SER A 15 2.18 2.30 -3.21
N LEU A 16 2.77 2.13 -2.03
CA LEU A 16 2.26 1.17 -1.04
C LEU A 16 0.91 1.68 -0.57
N LEU A 17 -0.17 1.00 -0.92
CA LEU A 17 -1.47 1.04 -0.25
C LEU A 17 -1.93 2.48 0.12
N SER A 18 -1.75 2.96 1.37
CA SER A 18 -2.09 4.33 1.80
C SER A 18 -1.29 5.46 1.11
N GLY A 19 -0.12 5.13 0.56
CA GLY A 19 0.78 6.02 -0.17
C GLY A 19 1.65 6.91 0.72
N HIS A 20 1.69 6.66 2.04
CA HIS A 20 2.35 7.53 3.00
C HIS A 20 3.87 7.34 3.09
N LEU A 21 4.37 6.11 3.01
CA LEU A 21 5.82 5.85 2.99
C LEU A 21 6.39 5.84 1.56
N VAL A 22 5.65 5.30 0.60
CA VAL A 22 6.04 5.26 -0.81
C VAL A 22 4.92 5.89 -1.61
N ARG A 23 5.14 7.12 -2.06
CA ARG A 23 4.13 7.88 -2.81
C ARG A 23 4.29 7.78 -4.32
N ARG A 24 5.51 7.48 -4.80
CA ARG A 24 5.83 7.36 -6.23
C ARG A 24 7.22 6.74 -6.44
N TYR A 25 7.34 5.41 -6.42
CA TYR A 25 8.57 4.74 -6.79
C TYR A 25 8.58 4.35 -8.28
N GLY A 26 9.65 4.70 -9.00
CA GLY A 26 9.85 4.32 -10.40
C GLY A 26 11.25 3.75 -10.62
N ASN A 27 11.34 2.51 -11.13
CA ASN A 27 12.61 1.81 -11.35
C ASN A 27 13.42 2.37 -12.53
N ARG A 28 12.82 3.27 -13.33
CA ARG A 28 13.40 3.90 -14.54
C ARG A 28 14.16 5.20 -14.28
N VAL A 29 14.07 5.77 -13.07
CA VAL A 29 14.73 7.05 -12.71
C VAL A 29 16.23 6.87 -12.45
N ASN A 30 16.69 5.62 -12.30
CA ASN A 30 18.10 5.27 -12.16
C ASN A 30 18.61 4.60 -13.46
N PRO A 31 19.37 5.31 -14.32
CA PRO A 31 19.73 4.83 -15.66
C PRO A 31 20.67 3.60 -15.67
N ASP A 32 21.32 3.28 -14.55
CA ASP A 32 22.30 2.19 -14.45
C ASP A 32 21.76 0.92 -13.76
N ALA A 33 20.45 0.83 -13.49
CA ALA A 33 19.86 -0.31 -12.79
C ALA A 33 18.68 -0.87 -13.57
N HIS A 34 18.72 -2.19 -13.82
CA HIS A 34 17.61 -2.93 -14.41
C HIS A 34 17.03 -3.92 -13.39
N PRO A 35 15.91 -3.59 -12.73
CA PRO A 35 15.24 -4.57 -11.90
C PRO A 35 13.78 -4.79 -12.30
N ALA A 36 13.42 -6.06 -12.46
CA ALA A 36 12.02 -6.49 -12.39
C ALA A 36 11.54 -6.29 -10.95
N GLY A 37 10.51 -5.46 -10.77
CA GLY A 37 9.84 -5.29 -9.50
C GLY A 37 8.81 -6.40 -9.28
N VAL A 38 8.54 -6.72 -8.02
CA VAL A 38 7.46 -7.63 -7.62
C VAL A 38 6.49 -6.87 -6.75
N ILE A 39 5.20 -7.03 -7.01
CA ILE A 39 4.13 -6.59 -6.13
C ILE A 39 3.28 -7.81 -5.78
N ALA A 40 2.98 -7.98 -4.50
CA ALA A 40 2.07 -9.00 -4.01
C ALA A 40 0.99 -8.33 -3.16
N THR A 41 -0.28 -8.62 -3.43
CA THR A 41 -1.42 -8.16 -2.64
C THR A 41 -2.26 -9.35 -2.20
N GLY A 42 -2.89 -9.24 -1.03
CA GLY A 42 -3.78 -10.25 -0.53
C GLY A 42 -4.72 -9.77 0.55
N THR A 43 -5.89 -10.39 0.64
CA THR A 43 -6.87 -10.12 1.71
C THR A 43 -7.27 -11.41 2.42
N LEU A 44 -7.26 -11.42 3.75
CA LEU A 44 -7.70 -12.54 4.57
C LEU A 44 -8.57 -12.02 5.73
N GLY A 45 -9.88 -12.24 5.63
CA GLY A 45 -10.84 -11.84 6.67
C GLY A 45 -10.82 -10.32 6.92
N PRO A 46 -10.44 -9.86 8.12
CA PRO A 46 -10.31 -8.42 8.43
C PRO A 46 -8.98 -7.82 7.97
N VAL A 47 -8.05 -8.62 7.43
CA VAL A 47 -6.68 -8.17 7.11
C VAL A 47 -6.53 -8.01 5.61
N TYR A 48 -6.00 -6.87 5.19
CA TYR A 48 -5.44 -6.66 3.86
C TYR A 48 -3.93 -6.49 3.97
N ALA A 49 -3.17 -7.05 3.05
CA ALA A 49 -1.72 -6.93 3.02
C ALA A 49 -1.23 -6.67 1.59
N GLU A 50 -0.20 -5.86 1.49
CA GLU A 50 0.47 -5.51 0.26
C GLU A 50 1.98 -5.45 0.50
N ALA A 51 2.76 -6.00 -0.42
CA ALA A 51 4.20 -5.97 -0.34
C ALA A 51 4.79 -5.73 -1.73
N PHE A 52 5.92 -5.03 -1.77
CA PHE A 52 6.68 -4.83 -2.99
C PHE A 52 8.18 -4.95 -2.76
N ALA A 53 8.89 -5.32 -3.83
CA ALA A 53 10.33 -5.22 -3.92
C ALA A 53 10.69 -4.54 -5.24
N SER A 54 11.47 -3.48 -5.18
CA SER A 54 11.86 -2.72 -6.37
C SER A 54 12.93 -3.42 -7.20
N ASP A 55 13.79 -4.18 -6.53
CA ASP A 55 14.92 -4.91 -7.11
C ASP A 55 15.12 -6.20 -6.33
N VAL A 56 14.67 -7.31 -6.91
CA VAL A 56 14.82 -8.66 -6.31
C VAL A 56 16.28 -9.06 -6.19
N LEU A 57 17.15 -8.54 -7.07
CA LEU A 57 18.57 -8.93 -7.14
C LEU A 57 19.46 -8.05 -6.26
N SER A 58 19.17 -6.76 -6.16
CA SER A 58 19.96 -5.82 -5.34
C SER A 58 19.36 -5.51 -3.97
N ALA A 59 18.15 -6.02 -3.67
CA ALA A 59 17.41 -5.79 -2.42
C ALA A 59 17.34 -4.30 -2.01
N ARG A 60 17.34 -3.41 -3.00
CA ARG A 60 17.58 -1.99 -2.77
C ARG A 60 16.44 -1.33 -2.00
N LEU A 61 15.19 -1.60 -2.40
CA LEU A 61 14.02 -1.10 -1.69
C LEU A 61 12.98 -2.20 -1.62
N MET A 62 12.58 -2.54 -0.41
CA MET A 62 11.49 -3.47 -0.14
C MET A 62 10.55 -2.85 0.88
N GLY A 63 9.27 -3.08 0.73
CA GLY A 63 8.29 -2.57 1.67
C GLY A 63 7.05 -3.42 1.72
N ALA A 64 6.37 -3.36 2.85
CA ALA A 64 5.10 -4.03 3.06
C ALA A 64 4.20 -3.13 3.90
N GLU A 65 2.90 -3.25 3.66
CA GLU A 65 1.84 -2.65 4.45
C GLU A 65 0.79 -3.70 4.78
N VAL A 66 0.33 -3.69 6.03
CA VAL A 66 -0.79 -4.50 6.49
C VAL A 66 -1.83 -3.57 7.08
N ALA A 67 -3.06 -3.67 6.59
CA ALA A 67 -4.22 -2.92 7.05
C ALA A 67 -5.24 -3.85 7.71
N LEU A 68 -5.71 -3.46 8.88
CA LEU A 68 -6.70 -4.17 9.69
C LEU A 68 -8.02 -3.41 9.69
N ASP A 69 -9.10 -4.05 9.25
CA ASP A 69 -10.46 -3.56 9.45
C ASP A 69 -10.86 -3.72 10.92
N VAL A 70 -10.72 -2.63 11.67
CA VAL A 70 -11.00 -2.59 13.11
C VAL A 70 -12.46 -2.90 13.40
N GLN A 71 -13.37 -2.48 12.51
CA GLN A 71 -14.79 -2.79 12.67
C GLN A 71 -15.05 -4.28 12.52
N HIS A 72 -14.41 -4.92 11.54
CA HIS A 72 -14.50 -6.36 11.37
C HIS A 72 -13.98 -7.11 12.59
N VAL A 73 -12.84 -6.71 13.13
CA VAL A 73 -12.24 -7.35 14.32
C VAL A 73 -13.14 -7.24 15.54
N LEU A 74 -13.71 -6.06 15.79
CA LEU A 74 -14.47 -5.78 17.01
C LEU A 74 -15.94 -6.20 16.93
N LEU A 75 -16.56 -6.10 15.74
CA LEU A 75 -18.02 -6.24 15.55
C LEU A 75 -18.39 -7.32 14.53
N GLY A 76 -17.42 -8.06 14.00
CA GLY A 76 -17.63 -9.03 12.92
C GLY A 76 -17.80 -8.38 11.54
N ARG A 77 -18.00 -9.20 10.51
CA ARG A 77 -17.95 -8.77 9.10
C ARG A 77 -18.91 -7.59 8.83
N PRO A 78 -18.40 -6.38 8.54
CA PRO A 78 -19.24 -5.21 8.38
C PRO A 78 -19.93 -5.21 7.00
N PRO A 79 -21.08 -4.52 6.85
CA PRO A 79 -21.74 -4.33 5.55
C PRO A 79 -20.89 -3.55 4.55
N VAL A 80 -19.98 -2.72 5.05
CA VAL A 80 -19.01 -1.94 4.26
C VAL A 80 -17.63 -2.20 4.87
N PRO A 81 -16.77 -3.01 4.22
CA PRO A 81 -15.42 -3.28 4.71
C PRO A 81 -14.53 -2.06 4.61
N GLY A 82 -13.54 -1.97 5.50
CA GLY A 82 -12.50 -0.93 5.46
C GLY A 82 -12.97 0.47 5.85
N ARG A 83 -14.12 0.60 6.53
CA ARG A 83 -14.60 1.91 7.01
C ARG A 83 -13.72 2.49 8.11
N TYR A 84 -13.20 1.61 8.96
CA TYR A 84 -12.27 1.95 10.04
C TYR A 84 -11.07 1.03 9.91
N THR A 85 -9.95 1.58 9.45
CA THR A 85 -8.73 0.81 9.23
C THR A 85 -7.61 1.29 10.14
N LEU A 86 -6.82 0.35 10.63
CA LEU A 86 -5.53 0.60 11.24
C LEU A 86 -4.48 -0.07 10.37
N ALA A 87 -3.51 0.68 9.86
CA ALA A 87 -2.49 0.15 8.98
C ALA A 87 -1.08 0.37 9.56
N LEU A 88 -0.21 -0.59 9.28
CA LEU A 88 1.20 -0.57 9.61
C LEU A 88 1.98 -0.84 8.34
N SER A 89 2.84 0.10 7.95
CA SER A 89 3.78 -0.08 6.85
C SER A 89 5.22 0.00 7.33
N ALA A 90 6.09 -0.73 6.64
CA ALA A 90 7.52 -0.64 6.80
C ALA A 90 8.19 -0.70 5.43
N VAL A 91 9.24 0.10 5.27
CA VAL A 91 10.07 0.15 4.06
C VAL A 91 11.52 0.08 4.50
N HIS A 92 12.27 -0.81 3.87
CA HIS A 92 13.70 -0.97 4.06
C HIS A 92 14.44 -0.64 2.77
N ASP A 93 15.38 0.29 2.88
CA ASP A 93 16.40 0.56 1.87
C ASP A 93 17.69 -0.16 2.29
N GLY A 94 18.09 -1.16 1.50
CA GLY A 94 19.31 -1.95 1.75
C GLY A 94 20.61 -1.20 1.43
N GLY A 95 20.53 -0.01 0.86
CA GLY A 95 21.66 0.73 0.33
C GLY A 95 22.07 0.25 -1.07
N ARG A 96 23.14 0.83 -1.61
CA ARG A 96 23.70 0.43 -2.91
C ARG A 96 24.85 -0.55 -2.69
N VAL A 97 24.80 -1.72 -3.34
CA VAL A 97 25.94 -2.65 -3.38
C VAL A 97 27.14 -1.92 -3.98
N GLY A 98 28.23 -1.77 -3.21
CA GLY A 98 29.43 -1.03 -3.60
C GLY A 98 29.36 0.50 -3.44
N GLY A 99 28.30 1.05 -2.84
CA GLY A 99 28.17 2.48 -2.52
C GLY A 99 28.32 2.79 -1.02
N THR A 100 28.33 4.07 -0.65
CA THR A 100 28.53 4.54 0.75
C THR A 100 27.23 4.75 1.53
N SER A 101 26.06 4.49 0.92
CA SER A 101 24.77 4.71 1.59
C SER A 101 24.56 3.66 2.68
N LYS A 102 24.24 4.11 3.89
CA LYS A 102 23.86 3.23 5.00
C LYS A 102 22.45 2.68 4.78
N PRO A 103 22.17 1.43 5.17
CA PRO A 103 20.82 0.89 5.18
C PRO A 103 19.90 1.72 6.08
N LEU A 104 18.64 1.86 5.68
CA LEU A 104 17.63 2.62 6.42
C LEU A 104 16.31 1.86 6.44
N THR A 105 15.66 1.81 7.60
CA THR A 105 14.29 1.31 7.73
C THR A 105 13.40 2.42 8.23
N LEU A 106 12.25 2.61 7.58
CA LEU A 106 11.17 3.49 8.03
C LEU A 106 9.94 2.64 8.30
N ALA A 107 9.22 2.96 9.38
CA ALA A 107 7.95 2.37 9.71
C ALA A 107 6.91 3.47 9.94
N HIS A 108 5.66 3.19 9.60
CA HIS A 108 4.54 4.12 9.71
C HIS A 108 3.33 3.36 10.23
N LEU A 109 2.66 3.92 11.24
CA LEU A 109 1.37 3.45 11.73
C LEU A 109 0.32 4.53 11.48
N ASP A 110 -0.76 4.20 10.76
CA ASP A 110 -1.84 5.11 10.42
C ASP A 110 -3.22 4.52 10.73
N ALA A 111 -4.20 5.40 10.94
CA ALA A 111 -5.58 5.02 11.18
C ALA A 111 -6.52 5.89 10.35
N THR A 112 -7.47 5.26 9.66
CA THR A 112 -8.44 5.94 8.80
C THR A 112 -9.87 5.67 9.26
N ALA A 113 -10.70 6.71 9.25
CA ALA A 113 -12.14 6.62 9.53
C ALA A 113 -12.93 7.31 8.41
N VAL A 114 -13.74 6.54 7.69
CA VAL A 114 -14.55 7.05 6.56
C VAL A 114 -15.97 7.37 7.05
N VAL A 115 -16.36 8.65 6.95
CA VAL A 115 -17.72 9.11 7.28
C VAL A 115 -18.46 9.51 6.01
N LEU A 116 -19.60 8.88 5.75
CA LEU A 116 -20.47 9.21 4.60
C LEU A 116 -21.66 10.03 5.10
N ARG A 117 -21.89 11.20 4.49
CA ARG A 117 -23.11 11.99 4.71
C ARG A 117 -24.00 11.91 3.47
N ARG A 118 -25.21 11.37 3.60
CA ARG A 118 -26.20 11.38 2.53
C ARG A 118 -26.74 12.80 2.37
N GLY A 119 -26.39 13.47 1.26
CA GLY A 119 -27.03 14.74 0.88
C GLY A 119 -28.51 14.51 0.55
N ARG A 120 -29.40 15.38 1.02
CA ARG A 120 -30.78 15.42 0.50
C ARG A 120 -30.70 15.78 -0.98
N LYS A 121 -31.01 14.83 -1.87
CA LYS A 121 -31.32 15.16 -3.27
C LYS A 121 -32.48 16.15 -3.23
N GLY A 122 -32.25 17.36 -3.73
CA GLY A 122 -33.23 18.43 -3.77
C GLY A 122 -34.54 17.94 -4.37
N GLN A 123 -35.65 18.25 -3.69
CA GLN A 123 -36.94 18.32 -4.36
C GLN A 123 -36.77 19.25 -5.55
N ARG A 124 -37.03 18.73 -6.75
CA ARG A 124 -37.21 19.55 -7.94
C ARG A 124 -38.48 20.36 -7.67
N VAL A 125 -38.31 21.64 -7.37
CA VAL A 125 -39.44 22.59 -7.33
C VAL A 125 -39.76 22.85 -8.80
N GLU A 126 -40.81 22.23 -9.30
CA GLU A 126 -41.46 22.70 -10.53
C GLU A 126 -42.18 24.00 -10.18
N ALA A 127 -41.85 25.05 -10.94
CA ALA A 127 -42.57 26.32 -10.99
C ALA A 127 -43.25 26.43 -12.35
#